data_AF-A0AA96VT45-F1
#
_entry.id   AF-A0AA96VT45-F1
#
_cell.length_a   1.000
_cell.length_b   1.000
_cell.length_c   1.000
_cell.angle_alpha   90.00
_cell.angle_beta   90.00
_cell.angle_gamma   90.00
#
_symmetry.space_group_name_H-M   'P 1'
#
loop_
_entity.id
_entity.type
_entity.pdbx_description
1 polymer ?
#
loop_
_entity_poly.entity_id
_entity_poly.type
_entity_poly.pdbx_seq_one_letter_code
_entity_poly.pdbx_strand_id
1 'polypeptide(L)' 'MKLLIIEDDPKIIAFVQKGLQEEGFIVDAASDGEEGLYLAEQYTYDLLIIRHLAKLK' A
#
# COMPACT_ATOMS: atom_id res chain seq x y z
N MET A 1 3.54 3.62 13.55
CA MET A 1 3.65 4.24 12.22
C MET A 1 2.76 3.44 11.28
N LYS A 2 1.87 4.12 10.55
CA LYS A 2 0.86 3.51 9.68
C LYS A 2 1.24 3.69 8.22
N LEU A 3 1.22 2.61 7.46
CA LEU A 3 1.65 2.54 6.07
C LEU A 3 0.47 2.13 5.18
N LEU A 4 0.43 2.68 3.96
CA LEU A 4 -0.49 2.26 2.91
C LEU A 4 0.29 1.75 1.70
N ILE A 5 0.03 0.51 1.29
CA ILE A 5 0.57 -0.10 0.07
C ILE A 5 -0.50 -0.05 -1.01
N ILE A 6 -0.17 0.41 -2.22
CA ILE A 6 -1.03 0.38 -3.41
C ILE A 6 -0.34 -0.48 -4.47
N GLU A 7 -0.84 -1.69 -4.69
CA GLU A 7 -0.21 -2.71 -5.53
C GLU A 7 -1.28 -3.66 -6.10
N ASP A 8 -1.12 -4.11 -7.36
CA ASP A 8 -2.12 -4.97 -8.02
C ASP A 8 -1.83 -6.47 -7.84
N ASP A 9 -0.60 -6.84 -7.45
CA ASP A 9 -0.22 -8.23 -7.20
C ASP A 9 -0.43 -8.63 -5.71
N PRO A 10 -1.39 -9.52 -5.40
CA PRO A 10 -1.64 -9.95 -4.02
C PRO A 10 -0.47 -10.69 -3.38
N LYS A 11 0.44 -11.30 -4.16
CA LYS A 11 1.66 -11.92 -3.63
C LYS A 11 2.64 -10.88 -3.13
N ILE A 12 2.77 -9.76 -3.85
CA ILE A 12 3.62 -8.64 -3.42
C ILE A 12 3.03 -8.00 -2.17
N ILE A 13 1.72 -7.75 -2.15
CA ILE A 13 1.02 -7.24 -0.96
C ILE A 13 1.32 -8.13 0.26
N ALA A 14 1.07 -9.44 0.16
CA ALA A 14 1.26 -10.36 1.28
C ALA A 14 2.72 -10.41 1.76
N PHE A 15 3.69 -10.41 0.83
CA PHE A 15 5.11 -10.41 1.15
C PHE A 15 5.52 -9.14 1.91
N VAL A 16 5.15 -7.96 1.39
CA VAL A 16 5.52 -6.67 1.97
C VAL A 16 4.78 -6.42 3.28
N GLN A 17 3.48 -6.72 3.35
CA GLN A 17 2.71 -6.59 4.59
C GLN A 17 3.32 -7.44 5.70
N LYS A 18 3.65 -8.70 5.43
CA LYS A 18 4.26 -9.59 6.43
C LYS A 18 5.57 -9.00 6.97
N GLY A 19 6.50 -8.62 6.11
CA GLY A 19 7.80 -8.08 6.54
C GLY A 19 7.66 -6.79 7.35
N LEU A 20 6.78 -5.88 6.95
CA LEU A 20 6.56 -4.63 7.67
C LEU A 20 5.80 -4.83 8.99
N GLN A 21 4.86 -5.76 9.05
CA GLN A 21 4.17 -6.10 10.29
C GLN A 21 5.11 -6.75 11.31
N GLU A 22 6.05 -7.59 10.86
CA GLU A 22 7.10 -8.18 11.71
C GLU A 22 8.00 -7.10 12.34
N GLU A 23 8.23 -5.97 11.66
CA GLU A 23 8.93 -4.79 12.19
C GLU A 23 8.05 -3.86 13.05
N GLY A 24 6.78 -4.23 13.28
CA GLY A 24 5.85 -3.49 14.14
C GLY A 24 5.06 -2.36 13.46
N PHE A 25 5.05 -2.31 12.13
CA PHE A 25 4.22 -1.36 11.38
C PHE A 25 2.76 -1.80 11.28
N ILE A 26 1.85 -0.84 11.28
CA ILE A 26 0.45 -1.07 10.89
C ILE A 26 0.37 -0.84 9.39
N VAL A 27 -0.08 -1.83 8.63
CA VAL A 27 0.00 -1.82 7.17
C VAL A 27 -1.36 -2.12 6.57
N ASP A 28 -1.95 -1.11 5.93
CA ASP A 28 -3.11 -1.27 5.07
C ASP A 28 -2.65 -1.49 3.63
N ALA A 29 -3.48 -2.15 2.83
CA ALA A 29 -3.22 -2.40 1.42
C ALA A 29 -4.45 -2.05 0.58
N ALA A 30 -4.19 -1.53 -0.61
CA ALA A 30 -5.15 -1.28 -1.67
C ALA A 30 -4.69 -1.98 -2.95
N SER A 31 -5.65 -2.52 -3.69
CA SER A 31 -5.43 -3.26 -4.93
C SER A 31 -5.34 -2.37 -6.18
N ASP A 32 -5.77 -1.12 -6.06
CA ASP A 32 -5.71 -0.13 -7.12
C ASP A 32 -5.63 1.31 -6.57
N GLY A 33 -5.51 2.27 -7.50
CA GLY A 33 -5.38 3.68 -7.14
C GLY A 33 -6.66 4.32 -6.61
N GLU A 34 -7.85 3.82 -6.95
CA GLU A 34 -9.12 4.37 -6.45
C GLU A 34 -9.31 4.00 -4.98
N GLU A 35 -9.12 2.72 -4.65
CA GLU A 35 -9.13 2.22 -3.27
C GLU A 35 -8.02 2.89 -2.45
N GLY A 36 -6.82 3.01 -3.01
CA GLY A 36 -5.69 3.67 -2.36
C GLY A 36 -5.95 5.15 -2.06
N LEU A 37 -6.54 5.89 -3.01
CA LEU A 37 -6.93 7.28 -2.81
C LEU A 37 -8.00 7.40 -1.72
N TYR A 38 -9.05 6.57 -1.78
CA TYR A 38 -10.10 6.55 -0.76
C TYR A 38 -9.52 6.33 0.63
N LEU A 39 -8.65 5.34 0.82
CA LEU A 39 -7.99 5.08 2.11
C LEU A 39 -7.14 6.27 2.57
N ALA A 40 -6.36 6.86 1.67
CA ALA A 40 -5.50 8.01 1.99
C ALA A 40 -6.31 9.27 2.38
N GLU A 41 -7.55 9.42 1.90
CA GLU A 41 -8.46 10.49 2.32
C GLU A 41 -9.13 10.21 3.67
N GLN A 42 -9.38 8.95 4.01
CA GLN A 42 -10.03 8.58 5.27
C GLN A 42 -9.07 8.46 6.46
N TYR A 43 -7.80 8.17 6.21
CA TYR A 43 -6.82 7.92 7.25
C TYR A 43 -5.50 8.65 7.02
N THR A 44 -4.85 9.05 8.10
CA THR A 44 -3.48 9.57 8.04
C THR A 44 -2.48 8.42 7.97
N TYR A 45 -1.63 8.45 6.94
CA TYR A 45 -0.51 7.53 6.78
C TYR A 45 0.82 8.28 6.85
N ASP A 46 1.82 7.64 7.45
CA ASP A 46 3.17 8.20 7.56
C ASP A 46 3.98 7.98 6.27
N LEU A 47 3.62 6.96 5.48
CA LEU A 47 4.25 6.63 4.20
C LEU A 47 3.27 5.86 3.29
N LEU A 48 3.30 6.21 2.01
CA LEU A 48 2.61 5.51 0.93
C LEU A 48 3.64 4.77 0.06
N ILE A 49 3.40 3.48 -0.18
CA ILE A 49 4.19 2.65 -1.08
C ILE A 49 3.33 2.37 -2.30
N ILE A 50 3.65 2.98 -3.44
CA ILE A 50 2.82 2.92 -4.64
C ILE A 50 3.58 2.20 -5.75
N ARG A 51 2.96 1.19 -6.34
CA ARG A 51 3.44 0.61 -7.59
C ARG A 51 3.28 1.61 -8.73
N HIS A 52 4.40 2.11 -9.23
CA HIS A 52 4.41 2.91 -10.42
C HIS A 52 4.46 2.02 -11.66
N LEU A 53 3.32 1.83 -12.33
CA LEU A 53 3.30 1.43 -13.73
C LEU A 53 3.33 2.71 -14.57
N ALA A 54 4.51 3.06 -15.10
CA ALA A 54 4.56 3.93 -16.26
C ALA A 54 3.82 3.21 -17.39
N LYS A 55 2.55 3.54 -17.60
CA LYS A 55 1.88 3.22 -18.86
C LYS A 55 2.63 4.01 -19.93
N LEU A 56 3.62 3.38 -20.56
CA LEU A 56 4.16 3.84 -21.83
C LEU A 56 2.96 3.96 -22.77
N LYS A 57 2.60 5.21 -23.08
CA LYS A 57 1.70 5.52 -24.19
C LYS A 57 2.45 5.30 -25.50
#